data_AF-A0A165KL94-F1
#
_entry.id   AF-A0A165KL94-F1
#
_cell.length_a   1.000
_cell.length_b   1.000
_cell.length_c   1.000
_cell.angle_alpha   90.00
_cell.angle_beta   90.00
_cell.angle_gamma   90.00
#
_symmetry.space_group_name_H-M   'P 1'
#
loop_
_entity.id
_entity.type
_entity.pdbx_description
1 polymer ?
#
loop_
_entity_poly.entity_id
_entity_poly.type
_entity_poly.pdbx_seq_one_letter_code
_entity_poly.pdbx_strand_id
1 'polypeptide(L)'
;IQGKLPMGSTVVPIIISTDKTELSQFTGDATAYPIYMTIGNIDSSIRRQPSRHAQILIGYLPTTAIEKGDMSDLAVRNARAQLFHAAVRAILEPLRDAAATGIPLKSSNGEVRNCHPVLAVYAADYPEQSLVACTRYGSRCPKCKASKDE
;
A
#
# COMPACT_ATOMS: atom_id res chain seq x y z
N ILE A 1 15.48 -12.20 5.82
CA ILE A 1 15.81 -11.32 4.68
C ILE A 1 17.18 -10.67 4.88
N GLN A 2 17.40 -9.92 5.98
CA GLN A 2 18.68 -9.26 6.27
C GLN A 2 19.92 -10.17 6.16
N GLY A 3 19.88 -11.39 6.72
CA GLY A 3 21.01 -12.33 6.66
C GLY A 3 21.33 -12.90 5.27
N LYS A 4 20.54 -12.57 4.23
CA LYS A 4 20.80 -12.97 2.85
C LYS A 4 21.44 -11.85 2.02
N LEU A 5 21.57 -10.64 2.57
CA LEU A 5 22.15 -9.50 1.88
C LEU A 5 23.67 -9.45 2.07
N PRO A 6 24.42 -8.84 1.14
CA PRO A 6 25.87 -8.64 1.30
C PRO A 6 26.21 -7.88 2.59
N MET A 7 27.41 -8.12 3.13
CA MET A 7 27.91 -7.34 4.27
C MET A 7 27.88 -5.84 3.95
N GLY A 8 27.50 -5.03 4.95
CA GLY A 8 27.32 -3.59 4.79
C GLY A 8 25.96 -3.17 4.21
N SER A 9 25.09 -4.13 3.86
CA SER A 9 23.74 -3.85 3.38
C SER A 9 22.69 -3.85 4.50
N THR A 10 21.58 -3.13 4.31
CA THR A 10 20.48 -3.02 5.28
C THR A 10 19.13 -3.14 4.61
N VAL A 11 18.21 -3.93 5.17
CA VAL A 11 16.82 -3.96 4.74
C VAL A 11 16.11 -2.69 5.23
N VAL A 12 15.35 -2.07 4.33
CA VAL A 12 14.43 -0.97 4.65
C VAL A 12 13.01 -1.49 4.44
N PRO A 13 12.30 -1.95 5.49
CA PRO A 13 10.94 -2.44 5.32
C PRO A 13 10.04 -1.28 4.89
N ILE A 14 9.41 -1.36 3.73
CA ILE A 14 8.44 -0.38 3.25
C ILE A 14 7.06 -0.80 3.75
N ILE A 15 6.38 0.13 4.40
CA ILE A 15 5.01 -0.02 4.88
C ILE A 15 4.16 0.97 4.09
N ILE A 16 3.15 0.49 3.39
CA ILE A 16 2.19 1.34 2.69
C ILE A 16 0.83 1.25 3.36
N SER A 17 0.06 2.32 3.27
CA SER A 17 -1.33 2.36 3.70
C SER A 17 -2.18 3.13 2.71
N THR A 18 -3.42 2.71 2.56
CA THR A 18 -4.40 3.39 1.72
C THR A 18 -5.62 3.74 2.55
N ASP A 19 -6.13 4.94 2.35
CA ASP A 19 -7.28 5.45 3.10
C ASP A 19 -8.22 6.15 2.12
N LYS A 20 -9.36 5.53 1.79
CA LYS A 20 -10.32 6.14 0.87
C LYS A 20 -11.03 7.27 1.59
N THR A 21 -10.84 8.50 1.12
CA THR A 21 -11.37 9.70 1.76
C THR A 21 -12.37 10.42 0.84
N GLU A 22 -13.52 10.78 1.39
CA GLU A 22 -14.51 11.62 0.71
C GLU A 22 -14.03 13.08 0.77
N LEU A 23 -13.87 13.72 -0.39
CA LEU A 23 -13.37 15.11 -0.48
C LEU A 23 -14.50 16.14 -0.35
N SER A 24 -15.75 15.74 -0.53
CA SER A 24 -16.91 16.62 -0.38
C SER A 24 -18.05 15.86 0.27
N GLN A 25 -18.64 16.44 1.32
CA GLN A 25 -19.80 15.86 2.01
C GLN A 25 -21.15 16.32 1.42
N PHE A 26 -21.17 17.36 0.55
CA PHE A 26 -22.42 18.04 0.19
C PHE A 26 -22.54 18.60 -1.24
N THR A 27 -21.50 18.58 -2.09
CA THR A 27 -21.56 19.27 -3.41
C THR A 27 -20.94 18.52 -4.60
N GLY A 28 -20.46 17.29 -4.42
CA GLY A 28 -20.01 16.43 -5.53
C GLY A 28 -19.34 15.15 -5.04
N ASP A 29 -19.53 14.05 -5.77
CA ASP A 29 -18.95 12.72 -5.47
C ASP A 29 -17.42 12.65 -5.72
N ALA A 30 -16.68 13.68 -5.30
CA ALA A 30 -15.23 13.70 -5.37
C ALA A 30 -14.68 12.83 -4.23
N THR A 31 -14.09 11.70 -4.58
CA THR A 31 -13.36 10.84 -3.64
C THR A 31 -11.89 10.80 -4.00
N ALA A 32 -11.03 10.95 -3.00
CA ALA A 32 -9.60 10.70 -3.13
C ALA A 32 -9.28 9.34 -2.54
N TYR A 33 -8.29 8.68 -3.13
CA TYR A 33 -7.77 7.44 -2.57
C TYR A 33 -6.24 7.51 -2.45
N PRO A 34 -5.73 8.29 -1.49
CA PRO A 34 -4.30 8.42 -1.27
C PRO A 34 -3.64 7.09 -0.88
N ILE A 35 -2.39 6.93 -1.31
CA ILE A 35 -1.47 5.90 -0.82
C ILE A 35 -0.31 6.57 -0.09
N TYR A 36 -0.14 6.22 1.17
CA TYR A 36 0.95 6.69 2.03
C TYR A 36 2.03 5.62 2.17
N MET A 37 3.24 6.06 2.44
CA MET A 37 4.41 5.22 2.66
C MET A 37 5.17 5.65 3.92
N THR A 38 5.68 4.66 4.65
CA THR A 38 6.63 4.83 5.75
C THR A 38 7.61 3.67 5.77
N ILE A 39 8.65 3.77 6.61
CA ILE A 39 9.66 2.72 6.74
C ILE A 39 9.58 2.05 8.12
N GLY A 40 9.87 0.75 8.14
CA GLY A 40 9.89 -0.09 9.33
C GLY A 40 11.00 0.27 10.30
N ASN A 41 12.07 0.93 9.82
CA ASN A 41 13.21 1.35 10.63
C ASN A 41 12.87 2.52 11.58
N ILE A 42 11.75 3.22 11.39
CA ILE A 42 11.26 4.23 12.33
C ILE A 42 10.47 3.52 13.42
N ASP A 43 10.63 3.91 14.68
CA ASP A 43 9.85 3.31 15.75
C ASP A 43 8.33 3.54 15.58
N SER A 44 7.53 2.56 15.98
CA SER A 44 6.07 2.63 15.82
C SER A 44 5.43 3.79 16.59
N SER A 45 5.97 4.17 17.74
CA SER A 45 5.50 5.31 18.53
C SER A 45 5.75 6.64 17.81
N ILE A 46 6.85 6.74 17.05
CA ILE A 46 7.17 7.91 16.23
C ILE A 46 6.29 7.95 14.99
N ARG A 47 6.08 6.81 14.32
CA ARG A 47 5.19 6.73 13.15
C ARG A 47 3.76 7.19 13.44
N ARG A 48 3.29 6.97 14.67
CA ARG A 48 1.94 7.34 15.12
C ARG A 48 1.80 8.79 15.54
N GLN A 49 2.89 9.58 15.55
CA GLN A 49 2.85 11.00 15.88
C GLN A 49 2.74 11.83 14.59
N PRO A 50 1.60 12.48 14.30
CA PRO A 50 1.42 13.27 13.09
C PRO A 50 2.46 14.39 12.94
N SER A 51 2.87 15.00 14.06
CA SER A 51 3.88 16.07 14.12
C SER A 51 5.28 15.65 13.69
N ARG A 52 5.56 14.34 13.59
CA ARG A 52 6.88 13.81 13.21
C ARG A 52 7.01 13.53 11.73
N HIS A 53 5.94 13.71 10.94
CA HIS A 53 5.94 13.54 9.48
C HIS A 53 6.62 12.24 9.01
N ALA A 54 6.42 11.17 9.78
CA ALA A 54 7.04 9.86 9.53
C ALA A 54 6.34 9.06 8.42
N GLN A 55 5.38 9.66 7.73
CA GLN A 55 4.68 9.10 6.58
C GLN A 55 4.68 10.13 5.46
N ILE A 56 4.79 9.67 4.21
CA ILE A 56 4.73 10.50 3.02
C ILE A 56 3.64 10.00 2.08
N LEU A 57 2.96 10.92 1.39
CA LEU A 57 2.02 10.59 0.32
C LEU A 57 2.83 10.25 -0.94
N ILE A 58 2.59 9.09 -1.54
CA ILE A 58 3.31 8.62 -2.74
C ILE A 58 2.42 8.59 -4.00
N GLY A 59 1.11 8.84 -3.86
CA GLY A 59 0.21 8.93 -5.01
C GLY A 59 -1.27 8.90 -4.63
N TYR A 60 -2.10 9.01 -5.66
CA TYR A 60 -3.54 8.83 -5.58
C TYR A 60 -3.97 7.69 -6.48
N LEU A 61 -4.74 6.77 -5.92
CA LEU A 61 -5.32 5.66 -6.66
C LEU A 61 -6.56 6.12 -7.42
N PRO A 62 -6.83 5.52 -8.58
CA PRO A 62 -8.00 5.86 -9.38
C PRO A 62 -9.29 5.53 -8.62
N THR A 63 -10.15 6.53 -8.46
CA THR A 63 -11.50 6.42 -7.88
C THR A 63 -12.60 6.49 -8.93
N THR A 64 -12.22 6.58 -10.21
CA THR A 64 -13.16 6.78 -11.32
C THR A 64 -14.22 5.68 -11.36
N ALA A 65 -15.47 6.10 -11.56
CA ALA A 65 -16.56 5.18 -11.81
C ALA A 65 -16.31 4.49 -13.16
N ILE A 66 -15.95 3.20 -13.12
CA ILE A 66 -16.05 2.36 -14.31
C ILE A 66 -17.53 2.31 -14.69
N GLU A 67 -17.86 2.89 -15.85
CA GLU A 67 -19.20 2.88 -16.42
C GLU A 67 -19.64 1.44 -16.64
N LYS A 68 -20.82 1.09 -16.14
CA LYS A 68 -21.31 -0.29 -16.22
C LYS A 68 -21.62 -0.69 -17.66
N GLY A 69 -22.24 0.19 -18.45
CA GLY A 69 -22.73 -0.17 -19.79
C GLY A 69 -23.50 -1.49 -19.78
N ASP A 70 -23.15 -2.38 -20.71
CA ASP A 70 -23.69 -3.74 -20.82
C ASP A 70 -22.96 -4.79 -19.95
N MET A 71 -21.99 -4.37 -19.13
CA MET A 71 -21.21 -5.28 -18.30
C MET A 71 -22.02 -5.82 -17.11
N SER A 72 -21.78 -7.09 -16.77
CA SER A 72 -22.28 -7.66 -15.52
C SER A 72 -21.65 -7.00 -14.29
N ASP A 73 -22.33 -7.05 -13.14
CA ASP A 73 -21.79 -6.53 -11.88
C ASP A 73 -20.48 -7.23 -11.46
N LEU A 74 -20.29 -8.48 -11.86
CA LEU A 74 -19.03 -9.20 -11.66
C LEU A 74 -17.91 -8.61 -12.51
N ALA A 75 -18.17 -8.34 -13.79
CA ALA A 75 -17.20 -7.77 -14.71
C ALA A 75 -16.76 -6.36 -14.27
N VAL A 76 -17.70 -5.49 -13.88
CA VAL A 76 -17.38 -4.15 -13.35
C VAL A 76 -16.52 -4.24 -12.10
N ARG A 77 -16.84 -5.14 -11.16
CA ARG A 77 -16.04 -5.33 -9.94
C ARG A 77 -14.62 -5.81 -10.25
N ASN A 78 -14.47 -6.77 -11.15
CA ASN A 78 -13.16 -7.26 -11.57
C ASN A 78 -12.34 -6.17 -12.25
N ALA A 79 -12.96 -5.37 -13.12
CA ALA A 79 -12.30 -4.24 -13.78
C ALA A 79 -11.82 -3.21 -12.76
N ARG A 80 -12.62 -2.88 -11.74
CA ARG A 80 -12.22 -1.96 -10.65
C ARG A 80 -11.04 -2.51 -9.86
N ALA A 81 -11.07 -3.81 -9.51
CA ALA A 81 -9.97 -4.46 -8.83
C ALA A 81 -8.68 -4.45 -9.69
N GLN A 82 -8.79 -4.76 -10.99
CA GLN A 82 -7.66 -4.73 -11.91
C GLN A 82 -7.05 -3.34 -12.04
N LEU A 83 -7.88 -2.30 -12.16
CA LEU A 83 -7.43 -0.91 -12.23
C LEU A 83 -6.70 -0.50 -10.95
N PHE A 84 -7.24 -0.86 -9.78
CA PHE A 84 -6.59 -0.65 -8.49
C PHE A 84 -5.22 -1.33 -8.41
N HIS A 85 -5.15 -2.63 -8.76
CA HIS A 85 -3.90 -3.39 -8.72
C HIS A 85 -2.87 -2.90 -9.74
N ALA A 86 -3.32 -2.44 -10.91
CA ALA A 86 -2.46 -1.83 -11.92
C ALA A 86 -1.86 -0.51 -11.42
N ALA A 87 -2.67 0.34 -10.77
CA ALA A 87 -2.21 1.59 -10.18
C ALA A 87 -1.21 1.36 -9.05
N VAL A 88 -1.51 0.46 -8.10
CA VAL A 88 -0.58 0.10 -7.02
C VAL A 88 0.74 -0.45 -7.59
N ARG A 89 0.67 -1.32 -8.61
CA ARG A 89 1.86 -1.84 -9.30
C ARG A 89 2.69 -0.71 -9.91
N ALA A 90 2.06 0.21 -10.64
CA ALA A 90 2.76 1.32 -11.28
C ALA A 90 3.49 2.21 -10.25
N ILE A 91 2.84 2.51 -9.13
CA ILE A 91 3.43 3.32 -8.04
C ILE A 91 4.61 2.60 -7.39
N LEU A 92 4.52 1.28 -7.23
CA LEU A 92 5.55 0.49 -6.54
C LEU A 92 6.62 -0.11 -7.48
N GLU A 93 6.49 0.04 -8.80
CA GLU A 93 7.45 -0.54 -9.76
C GLU A 93 8.92 -0.12 -9.47
N PRO A 94 9.22 1.15 -9.13
CA PRO A 94 10.60 1.54 -8.79
C PRO A 94 11.20 0.79 -7.60
N LEU A 95 10.34 0.28 -6.70
CA LEU A 95 10.76 -0.48 -5.53
C LEU A 95 11.37 -1.83 -5.90
N ARG A 96 10.95 -2.42 -7.02
CA ARG A 96 11.39 -3.75 -7.44
C ARG A 96 12.88 -3.80 -7.73
N ASP A 97 13.37 -2.86 -8.54
CA ASP A 97 14.78 -2.77 -8.88
C ASP A 97 15.60 -2.36 -7.65
N ALA A 98 15.12 -1.35 -6.90
CA ALA A 98 15.78 -0.91 -5.67
C ALA A 98 15.89 -2.04 -4.61
N ALA A 99 14.86 -2.88 -4.48
CA ALA A 99 14.89 -4.05 -3.59
C ALA A 99 15.94 -5.07 -4.02
N ALA A 100 16.08 -5.30 -5.32
CA ALA A 100 16.96 -6.31 -5.89
C ALA A 100 18.43 -5.89 -5.86
N THR A 101 18.74 -4.68 -6.31
CA THR A 101 20.13 -4.19 -6.45
C THR A 101 20.63 -3.47 -5.21
N GLY A 102 19.71 -2.89 -4.42
CA GLY A 102 20.05 -1.98 -3.34
C GLY A 102 20.31 -0.56 -3.85
N ILE A 103 20.07 0.42 -2.98
CA ILE A 103 20.32 1.83 -3.24
C ILE A 103 21.14 2.43 -2.09
N PRO A 104 22.12 3.31 -2.38
CA PRO A 104 22.89 3.97 -1.34
C PRO A 104 22.00 4.96 -0.60
N LEU A 105 21.78 4.74 0.70
CA LEU A 105 21.05 5.67 1.57
C LEU A 105 21.91 6.08 2.77
N LYS A 106 21.78 7.36 3.14
CA LYS A 106 22.44 7.91 4.32
C LYS A 106 21.59 7.61 5.56
N SER A 107 22.22 6.99 6.56
CA SER A 107 21.62 6.74 7.86
C SER A 107 21.58 8.00 8.71
N SER A 108 20.88 7.95 9.85
CA SER A 108 20.79 9.06 10.82
C SER A 108 22.15 9.45 11.42
N ASN A 109 23.10 8.51 11.48
CA ASN A 109 24.47 8.76 11.93
C ASN A 109 25.40 9.29 10.82
N GLY A 110 24.88 9.50 9.61
CA GLY A 110 25.61 10.04 8.48
C GLY A 110 26.36 9.02 7.63
N GLU A 111 26.40 7.75 8.02
CA GLU A 111 27.00 6.67 7.22
C GLU A 111 26.11 6.29 6.04
N VAL A 112 26.72 6.07 4.89
CA VAL A 112 26.04 5.53 3.70
C VAL A 112 26.02 4.01 3.77
N ARG A 113 24.83 3.43 3.65
CA ARG A 113 24.63 1.97 3.61
C ARG A 113 23.97 1.59 2.29
N ASN A 114 24.27 0.39 1.81
CA ASN A 114 23.54 -0.17 0.69
C ASN A 114 22.18 -0.67 1.21
N CYS A 115 21.10 0.03 0.88
CA CYS A 115 19.79 -0.22 1.45
C CYS A 115 18.89 -0.93 0.45
N HIS A 116 18.24 -2.00 0.89
CA HIS A 116 17.30 -2.77 0.10
C HIS A 116 15.88 -2.50 0.60
N PRO A 117 15.15 -1.54 -0.01
CA PRO A 117 13.78 -1.27 0.37
C PRO A 117 12.87 -2.40 -0.10
N VAL A 118 12.14 -3.03 0.81
CA VAL A 118 11.28 -4.20 0.52
C VAL A 118 9.88 -3.92 1.02
N LEU A 119 8.86 -4.08 0.18
CA LEU A 119 7.47 -4.01 0.60
C LEU A 119 7.19 -5.08 1.65
N ALA A 120 7.03 -4.65 2.90
CA ALA A 120 6.88 -5.53 4.06
C ALA A 120 5.44 -5.60 4.55
N VAL A 121 4.71 -4.48 4.52
CA VAL A 121 3.35 -4.39 5.05
C VAL A 121 2.48 -3.51 4.14
N TYR A 122 1.28 -4.01 3.87
CA TYR A 122 0.16 -3.22 3.38
C TYR A 122 -0.85 -3.07 4.52
N ALA A 123 -0.94 -1.87 5.09
CA ALA A 123 -1.86 -1.54 6.18
C ALA A 123 -3.16 -0.99 5.60
N ALA A 124 -4.24 -1.73 5.81
CA ALA A 124 -5.60 -1.41 5.37
C ALA A 124 -6.59 -1.91 6.41
N ASP A 125 -7.79 -1.34 6.45
CA ASP A 125 -8.94 -1.86 7.16
C ASP A 125 -9.65 -2.96 6.33
N TYR A 126 -10.78 -3.47 6.80
CA TYR A 126 -11.36 -4.71 6.26
C TYR A 126 -11.82 -4.61 4.79
N PRO A 127 -12.60 -3.59 4.35
CA PRO A 127 -12.99 -3.49 2.94
C PRO A 127 -11.79 -3.41 1.98
N GLU A 128 -10.76 -2.67 2.37
CA GLU A 128 -9.54 -2.42 1.63
C GLU A 128 -8.68 -3.69 1.57
N GLN A 129 -8.57 -4.43 2.69
CA GLN A 129 -7.96 -5.76 2.72
C GLN A 129 -8.69 -6.72 1.78
N SER A 130 -10.02 -6.67 1.75
CA SER A 130 -10.81 -7.51 0.84
C SER A 130 -10.51 -7.19 -0.63
N LEU A 131 -10.39 -5.91 -0.99
CA LEU A 131 -10.03 -5.46 -2.33
C LEU A 131 -8.61 -5.92 -2.72
N VAL A 132 -7.63 -5.72 -1.83
CA VAL A 132 -6.23 -6.11 -2.06
C VAL A 132 -6.11 -7.64 -2.20
N ALA A 133 -6.84 -8.41 -1.40
CA ALA A 133 -6.84 -9.87 -1.45
C ALA A 133 -7.72 -10.44 -2.58
N CYS A 134 -8.36 -9.60 -3.40
CA CYS A 134 -9.34 -10.02 -4.41
C CYS A 134 -10.46 -10.90 -3.83
N THR A 135 -10.89 -10.62 -2.61
CA THR A 135 -11.98 -11.33 -1.93
C THR A 135 -13.26 -10.49 -1.94
N ARG A 136 -14.42 -11.16 -1.88
CA ARG A 136 -15.70 -10.46 -1.78
C ARG A 136 -15.87 -9.91 -0.35
N TYR A 137 -16.22 -8.63 -0.26
CA TYR A 137 -16.53 -7.99 1.01
C TYR A 137 -17.58 -8.79 1.79
N GLY A 138 -17.29 -9.07 3.06
CA GLY A 138 -18.22 -9.72 3.97
C GLY A 138 -18.54 -11.18 3.65
N SER A 139 -17.78 -11.83 2.75
CA SER A 139 -17.96 -13.26 2.45
C SER A 139 -17.00 -14.16 3.21
N ARG A 140 -15.77 -13.69 3.48
CA ARG A 140 -14.73 -14.44 4.21
C ARG A 140 -13.67 -13.50 4.78
N CYS A 141 -12.86 -14.01 5.69
CA CYS A 141 -11.66 -13.29 6.13
C CYS A 141 -10.62 -13.24 4.99
N PRO A 142 -10.02 -12.08 4.68
CA PRO A 142 -8.95 -11.98 3.69
C PRO A 142 -7.61 -12.53 4.22
N LYS A 143 -7.50 -12.77 5.53
CA LYS A 143 -6.26 -13.22 6.20
C LYS A 143 -6.23 -14.70 6.57
N CYS A 144 -7.38 -15.29 6.89
CA CYS A 144 -7.46 -16.68 7.36
C CYS A 144 -8.54 -17.46 6.60
N LYS A 145 -8.65 -18.76 6.90
CA LYS A 145 -9.61 -19.68 6.27
C LYS A 145 -10.95 -19.77 7.02
N ALA A 146 -11.15 -18.99 8.09
CA ALA A 146 -12.38 -19.03 8.88
C ALA A 146 -13.60 -18.66 8.04
N SER A 147 -14.69 -19.38 8.26
CA SER A 147 -15.99 -19.04 7.70
C SER A 147 -16.59 -17.83 8.44
N LYS A 148 -17.62 -17.20 7.89
CA LYS A 148 -18.21 -15.99 8.49
C LYS A 148 -18.96 -16.28 9.81
N ASP A 149 -19.39 -17.53 9.98
CA ASP A 149 -20.27 -17.97 11.07
C ASP A 149 -19.50 -18.67 12.21
N GLU A 150 -18.16 -18.67 12.15
CA GLU A 150 -17.24 -19.08 13.22
C GLU A 150 -16.61 -17.87 13.91
#